data_AF-A0A2D4WMJ1-F1
#
_entry.id   AF-A0A2D4WMJ1-F1
#
_cell.length_a   1.000
_cell.length_b   1.000
_cell.length_c   1.000
_cell.angle_alpha   90.00
_cell.angle_beta   90.00
_cell.angle_gamma   90.00
#
_symmetry.space_group_name_H-M   'P 1'
#
loop_
_entity.id
_entity.type
_entity.pdbx_description
1 polymer ?
#
loop_
_entity_poly.entity_id
_entity_poly.type
_entity_poly.pdbx_seq_one_letter_code
_entity_poly.pdbx_strand_id
1 'polypeptide(L)'
;NGIFIASGIVTLLGLIPGMPHFVFLPLGAAGIGLGYYIRQLAAEQQKEAVNAEAAAEVEPTKRELDWEDIDQVEVIALDIGYGLVPLANTQSGGQLLTRIRGIRKKLSAELGFLIQPIRIRDNLDLEPEVYQISLHGVVRGSGDVRVGKLLAINSSDMPAPIDGEPTTEPAFGLDALWIESSQAELARGLGYTVVDAPTAIATHINTVIGESASELLGQDETQQLLDKVAIRYPKLVGSLVPDLLPLSTVTQVLQNLLAESVPVKDMRNIIDTLTAHAKENQDASHLTSLVRPKLGRLICQPLVDDTGTLTVITLAPDLEKLLESSRAGTETDHITLDPTLANSMIESLRAEAEKIQDTGTVATLVVSPGLRSWMSRFVRVRVPDLTVLSYTEIPDDQRIQVQSSIGGETAIEGETE
;
A
#
# COMPACT_ATOMS: atom_id res chain seq x y z
N ASN A 1 41.17 50.44 8.58
CA ASN A 1 42.48 50.62 9.25
C ASN A 1 43.67 50.88 8.33
N GLY A 2 43.76 50.29 7.12
CA GLY A 2 44.90 50.52 6.21
C GLY A 2 45.17 51.99 5.86
N ILE A 3 44.12 52.82 5.72
CA ILE A 3 44.23 54.25 5.39
C ILE A 3 44.99 55.03 6.48
N PHE A 4 44.67 54.79 7.77
CA PHE A 4 45.35 55.49 8.88
C PHE A 4 46.83 55.11 8.99
N ILE A 5 47.16 53.83 8.74
CA ILE A 5 48.54 53.34 8.77
C ILE A 5 49.33 53.96 7.61
N ALA A 6 48.78 53.98 6.40
CA ALA A 6 49.39 54.61 5.24
C ALA A 6 49.58 56.12 5.44
N SER A 7 48.57 56.83 5.95
CA SER A 7 48.66 58.27 6.22
C SER A 7 49.70 58.59 7.31
N GLY A 8 49.82 57.77 8.35
CA GLY A 8 50.85 57.93 9.38
C GLY A 8 52.28 57.78 8.83
N ILE A 9 52.49 56.81 7.94
CA ILE A 9 53.77 56.60 7.25
C ILE A 9 54.11 57.81 6.36
N VAL A 10 53.13 58.34 5.62
CA VAL A 10 53.29 59.52 4.76
C VAL A 10 53.63 60.78 5.57
N THR A 11 53.00 60.97 6.73
CA THR A 11 53.34 62.08 7.65
C THR A 11 54.75 61.95 8.22
N LEU A 12 55.18 60.72 8.59
CA LEU A 12 56.53 60.45 9.09
C LEU A 12 57.62 60.70 8.03
N LEU A 13 57.39 60.30 6.78
CA LEU A 13 58.25 60.63 5.64
C LEU A 13 58.37 62.14 5.45
N GLY A 14 57.26 62.86 5.64
CA GLY A 14 57.19 64.31 5.63
C GLY A 14 57.88 65.02 6.81
N LEU A 15 58.51 64.32 7.75
CA LEU A 15 59.31 64.91 8.85
C LEU A 15 60.83 64.70 8.66
N ILE A 16 61.24 63.91 7.67
CA ILE A 16 62.65 63.61 7.39
C ILE A 16 63.31 64.82 6.68
N PRO A 17 64.41 65.39 7.21
CA PRO A 17 65.08 66.53 6.60
C PRO A 17 65.58 66.20 5.18
N GLY A 18 65.22 67.04 4.21
CA GLY A 18 65.59 66.86 2.80
C GLY A 18 64.46 66.38 1.89
N MET A 19 63.29 66.02 2.43
CA MET A 19 62.08 65.76 1.65
C MET A 19 61.16 66.99 1.59
N PRO A 20 60.34 67.16 0.53
CA PRO A 20 59.38 68.26 0.40
C PRO A 20 58.28 68.25 1.48
N HIS A 21 58.57 68.81 2.66
CA HIS A 21 57.67 68.84 3.81
C HIS A 21 56.27 69.41 3.48
N PHE A 22 56.23 70.42 2.59
CA PHE A 22 55.01 71.08 2.14
C PHE A 22 54.06 70.20 1.31
N VAL A 23 54.52 69.05 0.80
CA VAL A 23 53.68 68.12 0.03
C VAL A 23 53.18 66.98 0.92
N PHE A 24 54.06 66.39 1.71
CA PHE A 24 53.75 65.17 2.46
C PHE A 24 52.94 65.40 3.73
N LEU A 25 53.17 66.50 4.45
CA LEU A 25 52.40 66.82 5.66
C LEU A 25 50.90 67.08 5.40
N PRO A 26 50.50 67.95 4.44
CA PRO A 26 49.08 68.15 4.15
C PRO A 26 48.42 66.91 3.56
N LEU A 27 49.14 66.10 2.78
CA LEU A 27 48.61 64.84 2.23
C LEU A 27 48.34 63.80 3.33
N GLY A 28 49.25 63.68 4.30
CA GLY A 28 49.04 62.83 5.48
C GLY A 28 47.87 63.30 6.35
N ALA A 29 47.75 64.61 6.58
CA ALA A 29 46.62 65.19 7.32
C ALA A 29 45.28 64.97 6.60
N ALA A 30 45.24 65.17 5.27
CA ALA A 30 44.06 64.90 4.45
C ALA A 30 43.67 63.41 4.50
N GLY A 31 44.65 62.50 4.46
CA GLY A 31 44.40 61.06 4.56
C GLY A 31 43.84 60.64 5.92
N ILE A 32 44.30 61.24 7.02
CA ILE A 32 43.73 61.03 8.35
C ILE A 32 42.28 61.55 8.41
N GLY A 33 42.02 62.74 7.84
CA GLY A 33 40.67 63.30 7.75
C GLY A 33 39.71 62.43 6.94
N LEU A 34 40.15 61.93 5.78
CA LEU A 34 39.37 61.01 4.95
C LEU A 34 39.09 59.69 5.67
N GLY A 35 40.10 59.16 6.38
CA GLY A 35 39.95 57.96 7.19
C GLY A 35 38.92 58.13 8.30
N TYR A 36 38.88 59.30 8.95
CA TYR A 36 37.90 59.61 9.98
C TYR A 36 36.48 59.71 9.41
N TYR A 37 36.33 60.36 8.27
CA TYR A 37 35.04 60.51 7.58
C TYR A 37 34.46 59.17 7.11
N ILE A 38 35.29 58.30 6.53
CA ILE A 38 34.88 56.95 6.10
C ILE A 38 34.51 56.08 7.32
N ARG A 39 35.22 56.23 8.43
CA ARG A 39 34.90 55.48 9.67
C ARG A 39 33.60 55.95 10.30
N GLN A 40 33.26 57.23 10.16
CA GLN A 40 31.99 57.79 10.64
C GLN A 40 30.80 57.30 9.79
N LEU A 41 30.95 57.28 8.47
CA LEU A 41 29.97 56.69 7.54
C LEU A 41 29.78 55.19 7.79
N ALA A 42 30.87 54.44 8.03
CA ALA A 42 30.78 53.03 8.37
C ALA A 42 30.11 52.79 9.74
N ALA A 43 30.32 53.70 10.70
CA ALA A 43 29.67 53.63 12.01
C ALA A 43 28.17 53.97 11.97
N GLU A 44 27.75 54.86 11.05
CA GLU A 44 26.33 55.12 10.78
C GLU A 44 25.67 53.95 10.06
N GLN A 45 26.32 53.38 9.04
CA GLN A 45 25.82 52.19 8.35
C GLN A 45 25.75 50.95 9.26
N GLN A 46 26.67 50.81 10.21
CA GLN A 46 26.63 49.73 11.19
C GLN A 46 25.56 49.93 12.26
N LYS A 47 25.22 51.19 12.60
CA LYS A 47 24.06 51.50 13.45
C LYS A 47 22.73 51.26 12.73
N GLU A 48 22.65 51.57 11.44
CA GLU A 48 21.49 51.23 10.60
C GLU A 48 21.34 49.72 10.39
N ALA A 49 22.44 48.98 10.22
CA ALA A 49 22.43 47.52 10.10
C ALA A 49 21.99 46.83 11.40
N VAL A 50 22.46 47.29 12.56
CA VAL A 50 22.05 46.74 13.88
C VAL A 50 20.58 47.08 14.19
N ASN A 51 20.08 48.26 13.77
CA ASN A 51 18.65 48.57 13.88
C ASN A 51 17.80 47.78 12.88
N ALA A 52 18.32 47.47 11.69
CA ALA A 52 17.64 46.64 10.71
C ALA A 52 17.58 45.16 11.14
N GLU A 53 18.62 44.62 11.79
CA GLU A 53 18.61 43.28 12.39
C GLU A 53 17.68 43.21 13.61
N ALA A 54 17.67 44.23 14.48
CA ALA A 54 16.75 44.29 15.62
C ALA A 54 15.27 44.51 15.22
N ALA A 55 15.01 45.11 14.06
CA ALA A 55 13.66 45.23 13.49
C ALA A 55 13.24 43.96 12.72
N ALA A 56 14.19 43.16 12.24
CA ALA A 56 13.92 41.88 11.57
C ALA A 56 13.66 40.72 12.55
N GLU A 57 14.11 40.80 13.80
CA GLU A 57 13.91 39.75 14.82
C GLU A 57 12.59 39.81 15.59
N VAL A 58 11.71 40.81 15.36
CA VAL A 58 10.46 40.99 16.17
C VAL A 58 9.16 40.98 15.35
N GLU A 59 9.20 40.68 14.05
CA GLU A 59 8.00 40.16 13.40
C GLU A 59 8.04 38.63 13.45
N PRO A 60 7.22 37.96 14.29
CA PRO A 60 6.91 36.57 14.01
C PRO A 60 6.24 36.63 12.65
N THR A 61 6.97 36.18 11.63
CA THR A 61 6.38 35.89 10.34
C THR A 61 5.36 34.80 10.66
N LYS A 62 4.11 35.21 10.92
CA LYS A 62 2.95 34.37 10.68
C LYS A 62 2.98 34.15 9.18
N ARG A 63 3.82 33.22 8.75
CA ARG A 63 3.71 32.61 7.46
C ARG A 63 2.34 31.96 7.51
N GLU A 64 1.37 32.64 6.92
CA GLU A 64 0.05 32.05 6.71
C GLU A 64 0.30 30.78 5.92
N LEU A 65 -0.27 29.66 6.37
CA LEU A 65 -0.14 28.35 5.69
C LEU A 65 -0.39 28.55 4.20
N ASP A 66 0.63 28.30 3.39
CA ASP A 66 0.51 28.34 1.93
C ASP A 66 0.05 26.96 1.43
N TRP A 67 -0.49 26.89 0.21
CA TRP A 67 -0.83 25.61 -0.42
C TRP A 67 0.39 24.69 -0.59
N GLU A 68 1.59 25.28 -0.60
CA GLU A 68 2.87 24.55 -0.58
C GLU A 68 3.19 23.89 0.78
N ASP A 69 2.58 24.36 1.87
CA ASP A 69 2.74 23.80 3.22
C ASP A 69 1.75 22.64 3.50
N ILE A 70 0.84 22.36 2.56
CA ILE A 70 -0.09 21.23 2.65
C ILE A 70 0.59 20.01 2.03
N ASP A 71 1.21 19.20 2.88
CA ASP A 71 1.80 17.94 2.45
C ASP A 71 0.71 17.02 1.88
N GLN A 72 0.98 16.50 0.68
CA GLN A 72 0.14 15.45 0.12
C GLN A 72 0.29 14.18 0.94
N VAL A 73 -0.85 13.53 1.16
CA VAL A 73 -0.91 12.32 1.95
C VAL A 73 -0.12 11.20 1.26
N GLU A 74 0.72 10.52 2.03
CA GLU A 74 1.51 9.40 1.55
C GLU A 74 0.60 8.21 1.21
N VAL A 75 0.86 7.56 0.06
CA VAL A 75 0.04 6.43 -0.41
C VAL A 75 0.16 5.23 0.54
N ILE A 76 1.38 4.93 1.01
CA ILE A 76 1.64 3.86 1.98
C ILE A 76 2.63 4.38 3.03
N ALA A 77 2.21 4.41 4.29
CA ALA A 77 3.07 4.78 5.41
C ALA A 77 3.02 3.75 6.54
N LEU A 78 4.15 3.59 7.21
CA LEU A 78 4.34 2.84 8.43
C LEU A 78 4.83 3.82 9.50
N ASP A 79 3.94 4.20 10.40
CA ASP A 79 4.26 5.00 11.56
C ASP A 79 4.67 4.07 12.71
N ILE A 80 5.80 4.34 13.35
CA ILE A 80 6.35 3.50 14.42
C ILE A 80 6.55 4.29 15.70
N GLY A 81 6.22 3.69 16.85
CA GLY A 81 6.58 4.22 18.15
C GLY A 81 8.09 4.28 18.37
N TYR A 82 8.54 5.14 19.29
CA TYR A 82 9.97 5.40 19.49
C TYR A 82 10.79 4.13 19.83
N GLY A 83 10.18 3.16 20.53
CA GLY A 83 10.82 1.91 20.92
C GLY A 83 11.12 0.97 19.74
N LEU A 84 10.46 1.17 18.60
CA LEU A 84 10.63 0.37 17.39
C LEU A 84 11.66 0.96 16.42
N VAL A 85 12.11 2.20 16.62
CA VAL A 85 13.14 2.87 15.80
C VAL A 85 14.41 2.01 15.61
N PRO A 86 14.93 1.29 16.62
CA PRO A 86 16.07 0.39 16.43
C PRO A 86 15.85 -0.71 15.39
N LEU A 87 14.60 -1.17 15.19
CA LEU A 87 14.28 -2.18 14.18
C LEU A 87 14.43 -1.64 12.76
N ALA A 88 14.23 -0.34 12.57
CA ALA A 88 14.39 0.37 11.30
C ALA A 88 15.84 0.82 11.03
N ASN A 89 16.67 1.00 12.06
CA ASN A 89 18.03 1.48 11.89
C ASN A 89 19.01 0.36 11.46
N THR A 90 19.48 0.43 10.21
CA THR A 90 20.45 -0.54 9.66
C THR A 90 21.82 -0.48 10.34
N GLN A 91 22.23 0.67 10.89
CA GLN A 91 23.49 0.80 11.62
C GLN A 91 23.45 0.04 12.95
N SER A 92 22.26 -0.07 13.55
CA SER A 92 22.00 -0.83 14.77
C SER A 92 21.70 -2.32 14.51
N GLY A 93 21.81 -2.78 13.25
CA GLY A 93 21.48 -4.16 12.86
C GLY A 93 19.99 -4.41 12.61
N GLY A 94 19.17 -3.35 12.55
CA GLY A 94 17.75 -3.43 12.25
C GLY A 94 17.47 -4.03 10.87
N GLN A 95 16.48 -4.93 10.80
CA GLN A 95 16.14 -5.67 9.58
C GLN A 95 14.83 -5.21 8.92
N LEU A 96 14.06 -4.33 9.56
CA LEU A 96 12.72 -3.95 9.11
C LEU A 96 12.72 -3.36 7.70
N LEU A 97 13.62 -2.41 7.42
CA LEU A 97 13.79 -1.82 6.08
C LEU A 97 14.13 -2.84 5.00
N THR A 98 14.89 -3.87 5.33
CA THR A 98 15.27 -4.93 4.39
C THR A 98 14.09 -5.86 4.12
N ARG A 99 13.32 -6.23 5.15
CA ARG A 99 12.12 -7.06 5.03
C ARG A 99 11.03 -6.34 4.23
N ILE A 100 10.76 -5.08 4.52
CA ILE A 100 9.78 -4.25 3.79
C ILE A 100 10.14 -4.14 2.30
N ARG A 101 11.42 -3.95 1.95
CA ARG A 101 11.86 -3.97 0.55
C ARG A 101 11.63 -5.33 -0.11
N GLY A 102 11.85 -6.42 0.62
CA GLY A 102 11.55 -7.79 0.18
C GLY A 102 10.06 -7.99 -0.11
N ILE A 103 9.20 -7.59 0.81
CA ILE A 103 7.73 -7.64 0.67
C ILE A 103 7.27 -6.86 -0.54
N ARG A 104 7.69 -5.60 -0.68
CA ARG A 104 7.33 -4.77 -1.84
C ARG A 104 7.72 -5.44 -3.16
N LYS A 105 8.92 -6.03 -3.24
CA LYS A 105 9.39 -6.75 -4.43
C LYS A 105 8.54 -8.00 -4.70
N LYS A 106 8.24 -8.79 -3.67
CA LYS A 106 7.40 -9.99 -3.75
C LYS A 106 6.00 -9.63 -4.26
N LEU A 107 5.32 -8.73 -3.57
CA LEU A 107 3.96 -8.31 -3.94
C LEU A 107 3.90 -7.68 -5.34
N SER A 108 4.90 -6.87 -5.72
CA SER A 108 4.93 -6.30 -7.08
C SER A 108 5.04 -7.40 -8.16
N ALA A 109 5.76 -8.48 -7.88
CA ALA A 109 5.88 -9.61 -8.79
C ALA A 109 4.62 -10.49 -8.80
N GLU A 110 3.98 -10.65 -7.64
CA GLU A 110 2.74 -11.43 -7.49
C GLU A 110 1.55 -10.74 -8.16
N LEU A 111 1.33 -9.45 -7.87
CA LEU A 111 0.21 -8.65 -8.39
C LEU A 111 0.40 -8.22 -9.84
N GLY A 112 1.64 -8.02 -10.30
CA GLY A 112 1.95 -7.67 -11.69
C GLY A 112 2.14 -6.18 -11.97
N PHE A 113 2.09 -5.32 -10.95
CA PHE A 113 2.43 -3.89 -11.06
C PHE A 113 3.40 -3.46 -9.95
N LEU A 114 4.08 -2.32 -10.12
CA LEU A 114 5.05 -1.84 -9.12
C LEU A 114 4.33 -1.11 -7.99
N ILE A 115 4.41 -1.65 -6.77
CA ILE A 115 3.87 -0.97 -5.58
C ILE A 115 4.73 0.25 -5.24
N GLN A 116 4.08 1.31 -4.74
CA GLN A 116 4.71 2.54 -4.30
C GLN A 116 5.69 2.29 -3.13
N PRO A 117 6.69 3.17 -2.92
CA PRO A 117 7.57 3.06 -1.77
C PRO A 117 6.79 3.18 -0.44
N ILE A 118 7.08 2.28 0.50
CA ILE A 118 6.53 2.33 1.86
C ILE A 118 7.39 3.29 2.66
N ARG A 119 6.79 4.39 3.13
CA ARG A 119 7.48 5.39 3.93
C ARG A 119 7.40 5.02 5.39
N ILE A 120 8.50 5.19 6.12
CA ILE A 120 8.59 4.84 7.54
C ILE A 120 8.89 6.12 8.32
N ARG A 121 8.07 6.40 9.33
CA ARG A 121 8.19 7.60 10.15
C ARG A 121 8.10 7.22 11.62
N ASP A 122 8.90 7.84 12.46
CA ASP A 122 8.67 7.81 13.89
C ASP A 122 7.48 8.71 14.23
N ASN A 123 6.58 8.22 15.08
CA ASN A 123 5.44 8.96 15.56
C ASN A 123 5.46 8.96 17.09
N LEU A 124 5.70 10.13 17.67
CA LEU A 124 5.80 10.33 19.12
C LEU A 124 4.44 10.24 19.84
N ASP A 125 3.34 10.32 19.08
CA ASP A 125 1.98 10.15 19.62
C ASP A 125 1.61 8.67 19.78
N LEU A 126 2.35 7.75 19.16
CA LEU A 126 2.17 6.31 19.34
C LEU A 126 2.85 5.81 20.61
N GLU A 127 2.27 4.76 21.21
CA GLU A 127 2.95 4.04 22.29
C GLU A 127 4.29 3.46 21.82
N PRO A 128 5.30 3.31 22.72
CA PRO A 128 6.67 2.99 22.34
C PRO A 128 6.84 1.75 21.46
N GLU A 129 5.99 0.74 21.68
CA GLU A 129 6.07 -0.58 21.04
C GLU A 129 4.95 -0.83 20.02
N VAL A 130 4.22 0.22 19.65
CA VAL A 130 3.11 0.16 18.69
C VAL A 130 3.55 0.66 17.33
N TYR A 131 3.03 0.04 16.28
CA TYR A 131 3.14 0.54 14.91
C TYR A 131 1.75 0.66 14.27
N GLN A 132 1.67 1.51 13.25
CA GLN A 132 0.45 1.79 12.51
C GLN A 132 0.75 1.80 11.01
N ILE A 133 -0.05 1.06 10.24
CA ILE A 133 0.00 1.03 8.79
C ILE A 133 -1.13 1.91 8.27
N SER A 134 -0.80 2.90 7.45
CA SER A 134 -1.79 3.76 6.80
C SER A 134 -1.67 3.71 5.28
N LEU A 135 -2.83 3.72 4.63
CA LEU A 135 -2.97 3.82 3.18
C LEU A 135 -3.75 5.10 2.87
N HIS A 136 -3.21 5.95 2.00
CA HIS A 136 -3.78 7.27 1.72
C HIS A 136 -4.12 8.05 3.01
N GLY A 137 -3.26 7.92 4.04
CA GLY A 137 -3.40 8.57 5.35
C GLY A 137 -4.49 8.02 6.25
N VAL A 138 -5.21 6.99 5.82
CA VAL A 138 -6.20 6.29 6.64
C VAL A 138 -5.56 5.06 7.25
N VAL A 139 -5.75 4.87 8.55
CA VAL A 139 -5.25 3.69 9.27
C VAL A 139 -5.94 2.43 8.77
N ARG A 140 -5.14 1.46 8.33
CA ARG A 140 -5.63 0.17 7.82
C ARG A 140 -5.17 -1.03 8.64
N GLY A 141 -4.15 -0.84 9.48
CA GLY A 141 -3.70 -1.86 10.42
C GLY A 141 -2.90 -1.22 11.54
N SER A 142 -2.88 -1.86 12.69
CA SER A 142 -2.00 -1.50 13.81
C SER A 142 -1.63 -2.77 14.58
N GLY A 143 -0.53 -2.73 15.32
CA GLY A 143 -0.15 -3.83 16.20
C GLY A 143 0.90 -3.42 17.21
N ASP A 144 1.01 -4.19 18.28
CA ASP A 144 2.07 -4.07 19.28
C ASP A 144 3.14 -5.15 19.05
N VAL A 145 4.41 -4.79 19.25
CA VAL A 145 5.51 -5.75 19.18
C VAL A 145 6.49 -5.58 20.32
N ARG A 146 6.93 -6.71 20.89
CA ARG A 146 7.93 -6.72 21.96
C ARG A 146 9.34 -6.81 21.37
N VAL A 147 10.12 -5.74 21.49
CA VAL A 147 11.50 -5.73 20.97
C VAL A 147 12.37 -6.71 21.77
N GLY A 148 13.09 -7.59 21.07
CA GLY A 148 13.97 -8.60 21.69
C GLY A 148 13.30 -9.93 22.03
N LYS A 149 11.96 -10.00 21.99
CA LYS A 149 11.19 -11.25 22.08
C LYS A 149 10.88 -11.81 20.68
N LEU A 150 10.39 -13.04 20.65
CA LEU A 150 9.88 -13.70 19.45
C LEU A 150 8.38 -13.96 19.59
N LEU A 151 7.67 -13.93 18.47
CA LEU A 151 6.24 -14.24 18.40
C LEU A 151 6.08 -15.73 18.06
N ALA A 152 5.50 -16.49 18.97
CA ALA A 152 5.12 -17.88 18.76
C ALA A 152 3.62 -17.95 18.40
N ILE A 153 3.34 -18.25 17.13
CA ILE A 153 2.00 -18.31 16.56
C ILE A 153 1.49 -19.74 16.69
N ASN A 154 0.29 -19.90 17.26
CA ASN A 154 -0.37 -21.18 17.34
C ASN A 154 -0.93 -21.57 15.97
N SER A 155 -0.55 -22.76 15.47
CA SER A 155 -1.06 -23.32 14.22
C SER A 155 -1.87 -24.61 14.44
N SER A 156 -2.25 -24.89 15.70
CA SER A 156 -2.90 -26.14 16.11
C SER A 156 -4.08 -25.89 17.04
N ASP A 157 -5.12 -26.73 16.97
CA ASP A 157 -6.30 -26.58 17.84
C ASP A 157 -6.01 -26.89 19.32
N MET A 158 -4.95 -27.67 19.59
CA MET A 158 -4.54 -28.10 20.93
C MET A 158 -3.03 -27.89 21.12
N PRO A 159 -2.58 -26.64 21.29
CA PRO A 159 -1.17 -26.36 21.48
C PRO A 159 -0.68 -26.84 22.84
N ALA A 160 0.55 -27.35 22.88
CA ALA A 160 1.22 -27.59 24.16
C ALA A 160 1.56 -26.25 24.82
N PRO A 161 1.27 -26.06 26.13
CA PRO A 161 1.47 -24.77 26.78
C PRO A 161 2.96 -24.40 26.83
N ILE A 162 3.25 -23.14 26.51
CA ILE A 162 4.56 -22.50 26.67
C ILE A 162 4.42 -21.20 27.47
N ASP A 163 5.42 -20.90 28.31
CA ASP A 163 5.45 -19.64 29.04
C ASP A 163 5.70 -18.49 28.07
N GLY A 164 4.81 -17.49 28.10
CA GLY A 164 4.90 -16.30 27.26
C GLY A 164 3.81 -15.28 27.62
N GLU A 165 3.93 -14.08 27.07
CA GLU A 165 2.91 -13.04 27.18
C GLU A 165 1.87 -13.21 26.06
N PRO A 166 0.59 -13.48 26.38
CA PRO A 166 -0.45 -13.69 25.37
C PRO A 166 -0.66 -12.46 24.49
N THR A 167 -0.87 -12.68 23.20
CA THR A 167 -1.13 -11.65 22.20
C THR A 167 -1.89 -12.26 21.01
N THR A 168 -2.19 -11.44 20.02
CA THR A 168 -2.80 -11.86 18.76
C THR A 168 -1.85 -11.50 17.62
N GLU A 169 -1.63 -12.44 16.72
CA GLU A 169 -0.85 -12.22 15.51
C GLU A 169 -1.57 -11.19 14.62
N PRO A 170 -0.88 -10.11 14.20
CA PRO A 170 -1.54 -8.95 13.62
C PRO A 170 -2.02 -9.13 12.16
N ALA A 171 -1.51 -10.11 11.41
CA ALA A 171 -1.83 -10.28 10.00
C ALA A 171 -3.08 -11.14 9.74
N PHE A 172 -3.30 -12.17 10.56
CA PHE A 172 -4.34 -13.18 10.40
C PHE A 172 -5.24 -13.32 11.64
N GLY A 173 -4.93 -12.63 12.74
CA GLY A 173 -5.74 -12.69 13.95
C GLY A 173 -5.59 -13.98 14.75
N LEU A 174 -4.49 -14.71 14.58
CA LEU A 174 -4.25 -16.00 15.24
C LEU A 174 -3.75 -15.80 16.68
N ASP A 175 -4.10 -16.73 17.57
CA ASP A 175 -3.57 -16.73 18.94
C ASP A 175 -2.04 -16.89 18.94
N ALA A 176 -1.36 -16.03 19.69
CA ALA A 176 0.08 -16.01 19.76
C ALA A 176 0.62 -15.64 21.15
N LEU A 177 1.90 -15.91 21.35
CA LEU A 177 2.62 -15.65 22.61
C LEU A 177 3.94 -14.95 22.31
N TRP A 178 4.25 -13.88 23.03
CA TRP A 178 5.59 -13.31 23.07
C TRP A 178 6.47 -14.14 24.01
N ILE A 179 7.46 -14.81 23.44
CA ILE A 179 8.38 -15.71 24.14
C ILE A 179 9.82 -15.19 24.12
N GLU A 180 10.62 -15.67 25.07
CA GLU A 180 12.05 -15.38 25.08
C GLU A 180 12.78 -16.14 23.96
N SER A 181 13.85 -15.55 23.44
CA SER A 181 14.65 -16.16 22.36
C SER A 181 15.19 -17.56 22.72
N SER A 182 15.40 -17.83 24.01
CA SER A 182 15.85 -19.14 24.53
C SER A 182 14.80 -20.25 24.37
N GLN A 183 13.51 -19.90 24.25
CA GLN A 183 12.41 -20.86 24.14
C GLN A 183 12.07 -21.19 22.68
N ALA A 184 12.74 -20.57 21.70
CA ALA A 184 12.41 -20.68 20.28
C ALA A 184 12.41 -22.12 19.75
N GLU A 185 13.45 -22.91 20.07
CA GLU A 185 13.55 -24.31 19.63
C GLU A 185 12.50 -25.21 20.30
N LEU A 186 12.18 -24.94 21.57
CA LEU A 186 11.11 -25.65 22.28
C LEU A 186 9.76 -25.37 21.62
N ALA A 187 9.43 -24.10 21.39
CA ALA A 187 8.18 -23.69 20.75
C ALA A 187 8.04 -24.30 19.35
N ARG A 188 9.10 -24.26 18.53
CA ARG A 188 9.11 -24.95 17.22
C ARG A 188 8.89 -26.46 17.35
N GLY A 189 9.54 -27.12 18.31
CA GLY A 189 9.37 -28.54 18.57
C GLY A 189 7.95 -28.93 19.03
N LEU A 190 7.21 -27.98 19.60
CA LEU A 190 5.82 -28.13 20.01
C LEU A 190 4.81 -27.75 18.91
N GLY A 191 5.28 -27.38 17.71
CA GLY A 191 4.43 -27.07 16.55
C GLY A 191 4.08 -25.59 16.37
N TYR A 192 4.65 -24.69 17.18
CA TYR A 192 4.47 -23.25 16.97
C TYR A 192 5.31 -22.73 15.80
N THR A 193 4.73 -21.79 15.05
CA THR A 193 5.48 -20.98 14.09
C THR A 193 6.11 -19.80 14.83
N VAL A 194 7.45 -19.74 14.86
CA VAL A 194 8.18 -18.70 15.61
C VAL A 194 8.81 -17.68 14.68
N VAL A 195 8.45 -16.41 14.86
CA VAL A 195 8.94 -15.28 14.04
C VAL A 195 9.47 -14.12 14.90
N ASP A 196 10.35 -13.30 14.33
CA ASP A 196 10.85 -12.08 14.99
C ASP A 196 9.88 -10.88 14.77
N ALA A 197 10.00 -9.83 15.59
CA ALA A 197 9.15 -8.65 15.49
C ALA A 197 9.19 -7.97 14.10
N PRO A 198 10.35 -7.75 13.45
CA PRO A 198 10.39 -7.23 12.08
C PRO A 198 9.66 -8.11 11.07
N THR A 199 9.65 -9.43 11.25
CA THR A 199 8.90 -10.36 10.40
C THR A 199 7.40 -10.23 10.63
N ALA A 200 6.94 -10.16 11.88
CA ALA A 200 5.53 -9.95 12.19
C ALA A 200 5.00 -8.66 11.56
N ILE A 201 5.71 -7.54 11.71
CA ILE A 201 5.35 -6.25 11.05
C ILE A 201 5.33 -6.42 9.53
N ALA A 202 6.35 -7.06 8.95
CA ALA A 202 6.43 -7.23 7.50
C ALA A 202 5.30 -8.12 6.94
N THR A 203 4.89 -9.16 7.67
CA THR A 203 3.76 -10.03 7.31
C THR A 203 2.46 -9.25 7.35
N HIS A 204 2.23 -8.42 8.37
CA HIS A 204 1.05 -7.58 8.45
C HIS A 204 1.01 -6.52 7.34
N ILE A 205 2.14 -5.89 7.02
CA ILE A 205 2.22 -4.99 5.85
C ILE A 205 1.88 -5.75 4.55
N ASN A 206 2.34 -7.00 4.44
CA ASN A 206 2.07 -7.81 3.26
C ASN A 206 0.57 -8.10 3.08
N THR A 207 -0.15 -8.42 4.15
CA THR A 207 -1.60 -8.67 4.10
C THR A 207 -2.35 -7.38 3.76
N VAL A 208 -2.10 -6.29 4.49
CA VAL A 208 -2.77 -5.00 4.28
C VAL A 208 -2.60 -4.46 2.86
N ILE A 209 -1.38 -4.53 2.31
CA ILE A 209 -1.11 -4.09 0.93
C ILE A 209 -1.77 -5.04 -0.09
N GLY A 210 -1.73 -6.35 0.16
CA GLY A 210 -2.35 -7.34 -0.72
C GLY A 210 -3.87 -7.16 -0.84
N GLU A 211 -4.55 -6.99 0.30
CA GLU A 211 -6.00 -6.75 0.36
C GLU A 211 -6.42 -5.42 -0.26
N SER A 212 -5.53 -4.43 -0.23
CA SER A 212 -5.77 -3.07 -0.75
C SER A 212 -5.18 -2.86 -2.15
N ALA A 213 -4.78 -3.93 -2.84
CA ALA A 213 -4.09 -3.83 -4.13
C ALA A 213 -4.86 -3.04 -5.19
N SER A 214 -6.19 -3.15 -5.22
CA SER A 214 -7.05 -2.39 -6.14
C SER A 214 -7.05 -0.89 -5.86
N GLU A 215 -6.93 -0.49 -4.59
CA GLU A 215 -6.88 0.93 -4.20
C GLU A 215 -5.52 1.55 -4.52
N LEU A 216 -4.45 0.75 -4.45
CA LEU A 216 -3.08 1.18 -4.73
C LEU A 216 -2.76 1.32 -6.23
N LEU A 217 -3.61 0.78 -7.11
CA LEU A 217 -3.43 0.90 -8.55
C LEU A 217 -4.12 2.17 -9.08
N GLY A 218 -3.36 3.23 -9.35
CA GLY A 218 -3.84 4.45 -9.98
C GLY A 218 -3.62 4.50 -11.50
N GLN A 219 -3.90 5.67 -12.09
CA GLN A 219 -3.62 5.93 -13.51
C GLN A 219 -2.11 5.97 -13.78
N ASP A 220 -1.30 6.46 -12.83
CA ASP A 220 0.16 6.52 -12.97
C ASP A 220 0.77 5.12 -13.00
N GLU A 221 0.36 4.22 -12.10
CA GLU A 221 0.80 2.83 -12.10
C GLU A 221 0.33 2.10 -13.36
N THR A 222 -0.90 2.36 -13.80
CA THR A 222 -1.44 1.79 -15.04
C THR A 222 -0.64 2.26 -16.26
N GLN A 223 -0.30 3.55 -16.35
CA GLN A 223 0.53 4.08 -17.42
C GLN A 223 1.93 3.45 -17.40
N GLN A 224 2.59 3.38 -16.24
CA GLN A 224 3.90 2.73 -16.10
C GLN A 224 3.86 1.25 -16.52
N LEU A 225 2.78 0.54 -16.18
CA LEU A 225 2.58 -0.84 -16.59
C LEU A 225 2.41 -0.97 -18.11
N LEU A 226 1.60 -0.11 -18.73
CA LEU A 226 1.41 -0.08 -20.18
C LEU A 226 2.71 0.27 -20.91
N ASP A 227 3.48 1.25 -20.42
CA ASP A 227 4.78 1.64 -20.98
C ASP A 227 5.76 0.46 -20.95
N LYS A 228 5.81 -0.27 -19.83
CA LYS A 228 6.64 -1.48 -19.69
C LYS A 228 6.23 -2.57 -20.69
N VAL A 229 4.94 -2.75 -20.93
CA VAL A 229 4.42 -3.71 -21.92
C VAL A 229 4.73 -3.23 -23.35
N ALA A 230 4.65 -1.93 -23.61
CA ALA A 230 4.92 -1.32 -24.90
C ALA A 230 6.37 -1.51 -25.37
N ILE A 231 7.33 -1.68 -24.44
CA ILE A 231 8.71 -2.05 -24.79
C ILE A 231 8.75 -3.35 -25.61
N ARG A 232 7.86 -4.31 -25.32
CA ARG A 232 7.81 -5.62 -26.01
C ARG A 232 6.71 -5.72 -27.04
N TYR A 233 5.56 -5.08 -26.80
CA TYR A 233 4.37 -5.15 -27.64
C TYR A 233 3.84 -3.73 -27.99
N PRO A 234 4.64 -2.88 -28.66
CA PRO A 234 4.29 -1.47 -28.86
C PRO A 234 3.02 -1.29 -29.69
N LYS A 235 2.81 -2.14 -30.70
CA LYS A 235 1.61 -2.09 -31.54
C LYS A 235 0.33 -2.43 -30.77
N LEU A 236 0.42 -3.36 -29.82
CA LEU A 236 -0.72 -3.83 -29.03
C LEU A 236 -1.19 -2.74 -28.05
N VAL A 237 -0.24 -2.09 -27.36
CA VAL A 237 -0.55 -0.97 -26.45
C VAL A 237 -1.04 0.24 -27.24
N GLY A 238 -0.35 0.60 -28.32
CA GLY A 238 -0.72 1.77 -29.14
C GLY A 238 -2.07 1.64 -29.83
N SER A 239 -2.55 0.43 -30.12
CA SER A 239 -3.91 0.24 -30.64
C SER A 239 -5.01 0.37 -29.57
N LEU A 240 -4.67 0.20 -28.29
CA LEU A 240 -5.66 0.23 -27.19
C LEU A 240 -5.83 1.65 -26.64
N VAL A 241 -4.74 2.27 -26.17
CA VAL A 241 -4.78 3.56 -25.48
C VAL A 241 -3.98 4.60 -26.28
N PRO A 242 -4.51 5.81 -26.51
CA PRO A 242 -5.85 6.29 -26.12
C PRO A 242 -6.96 5.96 -27.13
N ASP A 243 -6.63 5.29 -28.24
CA ASP A 243 -7.50 5.23 -29.42
C ASP A 243 -8.81 4.46 -29.23
N LEU A 244 -8.78 3.31 -28.55
CA LEU A 244 -9.98 2.48 -28.31
C LEU A 244 -10.58 2.73 -26.93
N LEU A 245 -9.76 2.86 -25.90
CA LEU A 245 -10.19 3.07 -24.52
C LEU A 245 -9.41 4.22 -23.86
N PRO A 246 -10.08 5.05 -23.05
CA PRO A 246 -9.40 5.93 -22.10
C PRO A 246 -8.54 5.16 -21.10
N LEU A 247 -7.44 5.76 -20.66
CA LEU A 247 -6.57 5.18 -19.62
C LEU A 247 -7.35 4.85 -18.33
N SER A 248 -8.33 5.69 -17.97
CA SER A 248 -9.20 5.48 -16.81
C SER A 248 -10.01 4.19 -16.90
N THR A 249 -10.50 3.82 -18.09
CA THR A 249 -11.25 2.57 -18.28
C THR A 249 -10.34 1.36 -18.11
N VAL A 250 -9.13 1.41 -18.67
CA VAL A 250 -8.13 0.35 -18.47
C VAL A 250 -7.76 0.24 -16.99
N THR A 251 -7.54 1.37 -16.32
CA THR A 251 -7.27 1.43 -14.87
C THR A 251 -8.40 0.73 -14.10
N GLN A 252 -9.66 1.06 -14.38
CA GLN A 252 -10.81 0.46 -13.71
C GLN A 252 -10.91 -1.07 -13.95
N VAL A 253 -10.63 -1.55 -15.17
CA VAL A 253 -10.59 -2.99 -15.45
C VAL A 253 -9.53 -3.70 -14.60
N LEU A 254 -8.31 -3.13 -14.54
CA LEU A 254 -7.23 -3.70 -13.74
C LEU A 254 -7.55 -3.65 -12.23
N GLN A 255 -8.16 -2.56 -11.75
CA GLN A 255 -8.64 -2.45 -10.37
C GLN A 255 -9.70 -3.51 -10.05
N ASN A 256 -10.65 -3.76 -10.96
CA ASN A 256 -11.67 -4.80 -10.78
C ASN A 256 -11.06 -6.21 -10.68
N LEU A 257 -10.04 -6.50 -11.50
CA LEU A 257 -9.30 -7.76 -11.42
C LEU A 257 -8.58 -7.90 -10.06
N LEU A 258 -7.84 -6.87 -9.66
CA LEU A 258 -7.11 -6.86 -8.39
C LEU A 258 -8.03 -6.92 -7.18
N ALA A 259 -9.20 -6.30 -7.24
CA ALA A 259 -10.20 -6.38 -6.18
C ALA A 259 -10.53 -7.86 -5.93
N GLU A 260 -10.72 -8.65 -6.98
CA GLU A 260 -10.97 -10.10 -6.93
C GLU A 260 -9.71 -10.96 -6.80
N SER A 261 -8.62 -10.39 -6.30
CA SER A 261 -7.33 -11.06 -6.08
C SER A 261 -6.75 -11.69 -7.37
N VAL A 262 -7.14 -11.20 -8.54
CA VAL A 262 -6.63 -11.65 -9.84
C VAL A 262 -5.41 -10.82 -10.23
N PRO A 263 -4.22 -11.43 -10.36
CA PRO A 263 -3.03 -10.68 -10.75
C PRO A 263 -3.10 -10.13 -12.17
N VAL A 264 -2.58 -8.93 -12.36
CA VAL A 264 -2.50 -8.22 -13.66
C VAL A 264 -1.17 -8.44 -14.37
N LYS A 265 -0.52 -9.58 -14.14
CA LYS A 265 0.79 -9.91 -14.74
C LYS A 265 0.71 -10.31 -16.22
N ASP A 266 -0.41 -10.89 -16.65
CA ASP A 266 -0.63 -11.30 -18.04
C ASP A 266 -1.29 -10.17 -18.87
N MET A 267 -0.60 -9.04 -18.93
CA MET A 267 -1.07 -7.85 -19.64
C MET A 267 -1.30 -8.08 -21.13
N ARG A 268 -0.64 -9.08 -21.73
CA ARG A 268 -0.85 -9.40 -23.13
C ARG A 268 -2.28 -9.88 -23.37
N ASN A 269 -2.71 -10.93 -22.65
CA ASN A 269 -4.06 -11.46 -22.81
C ASN A 269 -5.13 -10.44 -22.37
N ILE A 270 -4.84 -9.63 -21.34
CA ILE A 270 -5.71 -8.52 -20.93
C ILE A 270 -5.91 -7.54 -22.09
N ILE A 271 -4.83 -6.98 -22.64
CA ILE A 271 -4.91 -5.97 -23.71
C ILE A 271 -5.49 -6.55 -25.01
N ASP A 272 -5.13 -7.79 -25.38
CA ASP A 272 -5.69 -8.47 -26.55
C ASP A 272 -7.23 -8.56 -26.44
N THR A 273 -7.74 -8.94 -25.26
CA THR A 273 -9.18 -9.06 -25.00
C THR A 273 -9.88 -7.70 -25.01
N LEU A 274 -9.28 -6.69 -24.37
CA LEU A 274 -9.81 -5.33 -24.37
C LEU A 274 -9.87 -4.77 -25.80
N THR A 275 -8.81 -4.95 -26.58
CA THR A 275 -8.74 -4.47 -27.97
C THR A 275 -9.81 -5.13 -28.86
N ALA A 276 -10.11 -6.40 -28.63
CA ALA A 276 -11.12 -7.15 -29.39
C ALA A 276 -12.55 -6.65 -29.12
N HIS A 277 -12.87 -6.29 -27.86
CA HIS A 277 -14.24 -6.00 -27.43
C HIS A 277 -14.53 -4.52 -27.13
N ALA A 278 -13.50 -3.66 -27.07
CA ALA A 278 -13.65 -2.23 -26.75
C ALA A 278 -14.56 -1.45 -27.72
N LYS A 279 -14.79 -1.95 -28.94
CA LYS A 279 -15.72 -1.31 -29.89
C LYS A 279 -17.18 -1.65 -29.64
N GLU A 280 -17.44 -2.78 -29.00
CA GLU A 280 -18.80 -3.27 -28.72
C GLU A 280 -19.33 -2.63 -27.44
N ASN A 281 -18.53 -2.64 -26.38
CA ASN A 281 -18.89 -2.08 -25.09
C ASN A 281 -17.63 -1.62 -24.35
N GLN A 282 -17.65 -0.37 -23.87
CA GLN A 282 -16.54 0.27 -23.15
C GLN A 282 -16.73 0.28 -21.63
N ASP A 283 -17.82 -0.32 -21.12
CA ASP A 283 -18.02 -0.47 -19.69
C ASP A 283 -16.94 -1.37 -19.07
N ALA A 284 -16.29 -0.86 -18.03
CA ALA A 284 -15.17 -1.56 -17.39
C ALA A 284 -15.61 -2.88 -16.74
N SER A 285 -16.82 -2.97 -16.18
CA SER A 285 -17.31 -4.18 -15.53
C SER A 285 -17.60 -5.28 -16.55
N HIS A 286 -18.18 -4.90 -17.69
CA HIS A 286 -18.38 -5.80 -18.83
C HIS A 286 -17.06 -6.32 -19.38
N LEU A 287 -16.11 -5.41 -19.67
CA LEU A 287 -14.78 -5.76 -20.17
C LEU A 287 -14.03 -6.67 -19.19
N THR A 288 -14.13 -6.42 -17.88
CA THR A 288 -13.55 -7.29 -16.85
C THR A 288 -14.09 -8.71 -16.95
N SER A 289 -15.39 -8.87 -17.15
CA SER A 289 -16.05 -10.18 -17.28
C SER A 289 -15.62 -10.95 -18.54
N LEU A 290 -15.17 -10.25 -19.60
CA LEU A 290 -14.59 -10.86 -20.80
C LEU A 290 -13.11 -11.22 -20.63
N VAL A 291 -12.37 -10.42 -19.85
CA VAL A 291 -10.94 -10.65 -19.57
C VAL A 291 -10.73 -11.87 -18.67
N ARG A 292 -11.54 -12.03 -17.62
CA ARG A 292 -11.36 -13.10 -16.62
C ARG A 292 -11.30 -14.51 -17.23
N PRO A 293 -12.18 -14.93 -18.17
CA PRO A 293 -12.07 -16.22 -18.85
C PRO A 293 -10.71 -16.46 -19.53
N LYS A 294 -10.08 -15.41 -20.08
CA LYS A 294 -8.74 -15.52 -20.69
C LYS A 294 -7.64 -15.71 -19.66
N LEU A 295 -7.89 -15.32 -18.42
CA LEU A 295 -7.01 -15.52 -17.27
C LEU A 295 -7.37 -16.78 -16.45
N GLY A 296 -8.29 -17.64 -16.93
CA GLY A 296 -8.84 -18.76 -16.16
C GLY A 296 -7.80 -19.66 -15.50
N ARG A 297 -6.73 -20.02 -16.23
CA ARG A 297 -5.61 -20.81 -15.66
C ARG A 297 -4.89 -20.08 -14.53
N LEU A 298 -4.69 -18.78 -14.68
CA LEU A 298 -4.06 -17.95 -13.65
C LEU A 298 -4.94 -17.85 -12.40
N ILE A 299 -6.25 -17.70 -12.60
CA ILE A 299 -7.25 -17.60 -11.54
C ILE A 299 -7.39 -18.92 -10.79
N CYS A 300 -7.42 -20.06 -11.48
CA CYS A 300 -7.61 -21.37 -10.86
C CYS A 300 -6.35 -21.90 -10.15
N GLN A 301 -5.15 -21.49 -10.59
CA GLN A 301 -3.89 -22.01 -10.05
C GLN A 301 -3.72 -21.95 -8.51
N PRO A 302 -4.10 -20.86 -7.81
CA PRO A 302 -4.04 -20.81 -6.35
C PRO A 302 -5.22 -21.52 -5.65
N LEU A 303 -6.24 -21.97 -6.39
CA LEU A 303 -7.48 -22.53 -5.84
C LEU A 303 -7.53 -24.06 -5.88
N VAL A 304 -6.64 -24.68 -6.65
CA VAL A 304 -6.56 -26.15 -6.75
C VAL A 304 -5.79 -26.75 -5.58
N ASP A 305 -6.19 -27.94 -5.17
CA ASP A 305 -5.49 -28.71 -4.15
C ASP A 305 -4.17 -29.32 -4.68
N ASP A 306 -3.44 -30.02 -3.81
CA ASP A 306 -2.19 -30.72 -4.15
C ASP A 306 -2.36 -31.79 -5.24
N THR A 307 -3.59 -32.26 -5.49
CA THR A 307 -3.92 -33.23 -6.55
C THR A 307 -4.25 -32.56 -7.89
N GLY A 308 -4.32 -31.22 -7.91
CA GLY A 308 -4.73 -30.41 -9.05
C GLY A 308 -6.25 -30.41 -9.26
N THR A 309 -7.04 -30.72 -8.24
CA THR A 309 -8.50 -30.73 -8.27
C THR A 309 -9.05 -29.43 -7.68
N LEU A 310 -10.05 -28.85 -8.36
CA LEU A 310 -10.76 -27.67 -7.90
C LEU A 310 -12.02 -28.09 -7.15
N THR A 311 -12.03 -27.91 -5.84
CA THR A 311 -13.21 -28.18 -4.99
C THR A 311 -14.16 -26.99 -5.04
N VAL A 312 -15.42 -27.23 -5.42
CA VAL A 312 -16.38 -26.15 -5.66
C VAL A 312 -17.71 -26.37 -4.93
N ILE A 313 -18.31 -25.25 -4.55
CA ILE A 313 -19.71 -25.10 -4.17
C ILE A 313 -20.46 -24.59 -5.40
N THR A 314 -21.67 -25.09 -5.65
CA THR A 314 -22.53 -24.61 -6.74
C THR A 314 -23.85 -24.07 -6.19
N LEU A 315 -24.65 -23.42 -7.04
CA LEU A 315 -26.04 -23.09 -6.73
C LEU A 315 -26.98 -24.16 -7.28
N ALA A 316 -28.08 -24.41 -6.57
CA ALA A 316 -29.15 -25.25 -7.08
C ALA A 316 -29.82 -24.58 -8.29
N PRO A 317 -30.26 -25.34 -9.32
CA PRO A 317 -30.78 -24.78 -10.56
C PRO A 317 -31.96 -23.82 -10.39
N ASP A 318 -32.84 -24.07 -9.42
CA ASP A 318 -34.01 -23.22 -9.19
C ASP A 318 -33.64 -21.89 -8.52
N LEU A 319 -32.64 -21.92 -7.64
CA LEU A 319 -32.09 -20.71 -7.03
C LEU A 319 -31.35 -19.86 -8.08
N GLU A 320 -30.56 -20.49 -8.93
CA GLU A 320 -29.85 -19.81 -10.01
C GLU A 320 -30.83 -19.12 -10.98
N LYS A 321 -31.89 -19.81 -11.40
CA LYS A 321 -32.95 -19.23 -12.23
C LYS A 321 -33.67 -18.07 -11.56
N LEU A 322 -33.96 -18.19 -10.26
CA LEU A 322 -34.58 -17.12 -9.49
C LEU A 322 -33.70 -15.86 -9.53
N LEU A 323 -32.41 -16.01 -9.21
CA LEU A 323 -31.44 -14.91 -9.23
C LEU A 323 -31.31 -14.27 -10.63
N GLU A 324 -31.25 -15.08 -11.67
CA GLU A 324 -31.17 -14.60 -13.06
C GLU A 324 -32.43 -13.82 -13.47
N SER A 325 -33.61 -14.31 -13.08
CA SER A 325 -34.89 -13.65 -13.38
C SER A 325 -35.02 -12.30 -12.67
N SER A 326 -34.53 -12.20 -11.42
CA SER A 326 -34.51 -10.95 -10.65
C SER A 326 -33.55 -9.91 -11.24
N ARG A 327 -32.55 -10.33 -12.03
CA ARG A 327 -31.62 -9.43 -12.73
C ARG A 327 -32.19 -8.86 -14.03
N ALA A 328 -32.98 -9.64 -14.75
CA ALA A 328 -33.50 -9.25 -16.07
C ALA A 328 -34.47 -8.05 -16.04
N GLY A 329 -34.96 -7.66 -14.85
CA GLY A 329 -35.89 -6.54 -14.66
C GLY A 329 -35.25 -5.17 -14.43
N THR A 330 -33.92 -5.06 -14.34
CA THR A 330 -33.21 -3.83 -13.99
C THR A 330 -32.21 -3.42 -15.09
N GLU A 331 -32.22 -2.15 -15.51
CA GLU A 331 -31.18 -1.58 -16.42
C GLU A 331 -29.80 -1.52 -15.76
N THR A 332 -29.77 -1.66 -14.44
CA THR A 332 -28.58 -1.74 -13.59
C THR A 332 -28.36 -3.20 -13.17
N ASP A 333 -27.10 -3.60 -12.92
CA ASP A 333 -26.71 -4.95 -12.46
C ASP A 333 -27.14 -5.22 -10.99
N HIS A 334 -28.33 -4.75 -10.60
CA HIS A 334 -28.88 -4.81 -9.25
C HIS A 334 -29.88 -5.95 -9.12
N ILE A 335 -29.47 -7.04 -8.49
CA ILE A 335 -30.40 -8.11 -8.11
C ILE A 335 -31.10 -7.72 -6.81
N THR A 336 -32.43 -7.70 -6.83
CA THR A 336 -33.25 -7.54 -5.63
C THR A 336 -33.57 -8.93 -5.07
N LEU A 337 -33.22 -9.15 -3.81
CA LEU A 337 -33.47 -10.39 -3.08
C LEU A 337 -34.29 -10.13 -1.84
N ASP A 338 -35.12 -11.11 -1.49
CA ASP A 338 -35.76 -11.13 -0.18
C ASP A 338 -34.69 -11.29 0.93
N PRO A 339 -34.74 -10.49 2.01
CA PRO A 339 -33.74 -10.54 3.08
C PRO A 339 -33.59 -11.92 3.74
N THR A 340 -34.68 -12.70 3.86
CA THR A 340 -34.64 -14.03 4.49
C THR A 340 -33.87 -15.02 3.62
N LEU A 341 -34.15 -15.02 2.31
CA LEU A 341 -33.42 -15.83 1.33
C LEU A 341 -31.93 -15.43 1.28
N ALA A 342 -31.65 -14.13 1.29
CA ALA A 342 -30.28 -13.62 1.29
C ALA A 342 -29.48 -14.06 2.53
N ASN A 343 -30.09 -14.04 3.72
CA ASN A 343 -29.44 -14.48 4.95
C ASN A 343 -29.21 -15.99 4.97
N SER A 344 -30.24 -16.78 4.63
CA SER A 344 -30.15 -18.24 4.54
C SER A 344 -29.05 -18.69 3.56
N MET A 345 -28.92 -18.01 2.42
CA MET A 345 -27.87 -18.28 1.43
C MET A 345 -26.47 -18.01 2.00
N ILE A 346 -26.27 -16.88 2.69
CA ILE A 346 -24.98 -16.54 3.29
C ILE A 346 -24.60 -17.52 4.39
N GLU A 347 -25.54 -17.89 5.26
CA GLU A 347 -25.29 -18.86 6.33
C GLU A 347 -24.90 -20.22 5.76
N SER A 348 -25.61 -20.68 4.73
CA SER A 348 -25.31 -21.93 4.04
C SER A 348 -23.94 -21.89 3.35
N LEU A 349 -23.63 -20.80 2.63
CA LEU A 349 -22.34 -20.60 1.99
C LEU A 349 -21.20 -20.56 3.00
N ARG A 350 -21.39 -19.89 4.15
CA ARG A 350 -20.38 -19.82 5.21
C ARG A 350 -20.12 -21.19 5.81
N ALA A 351 -21.17 -21.93 6.17
CA ALA A 351 -21.04 -23.26 6.77
C ALA A 351 -20.35 -24.25 5.81
N GLU A 352 -20.62 -24.17 4.51
CA GLU A 352 -19.95 -25.01 3.52
C GLU A 352 -18.52 -24.55 3.22
N ALA A 353 -18.25 -23.24 3.23
CA ALA A 353 -16.89 -22.71 3.09
C ALA A 353 -16.00 -23.15 4.25
N GLU A 354 -16.46 -23.03 5.50
CA GLU A 354 -15.73 -23.47 6.71
C GLU A 354 -15.34 -24.95 6.62
N LYS A 355 -16.28 -25.83 6.20
CA LYS A 355 -15.99 -27.27 6.03
C LYS A 355 -14.89 -27.56 5.00
N ILE A 356 -14.82 -26.77 3.92
CA ILE A 356 -13.78 -26.94 2.89
C ILE A 356 -12.45 -26.41 3.43
N GLN A 357 -12.46 -25.29 4.16
CA GLN A 357 -11.27 -24.71 4.77
C GLN A 357 -10.65 -25.62 5.83
N ASP A 358 -11.45 -26.33 6.61
CA ASP A 358 -10.99 -27.34 7.58
C ASP A 358 -10.19 -28.48 6.92
N THR A 359 -10.41 -28.73 5.62
CA THR A 359 -9.61 -29.69 4.83
C THR A 359 -8.34 -29.08 4.23
N GLY A 360 -8.02 -27.82 4.56
CA GLY A 360 -6.88 -27.09 4.03
C GLY A 360 -7.04 -26.65 2.58
N THR A 361 -8.26 -26.64 2.05
CA THR A 361 -8.56 -26.27 0.65
C THR A 361 -9.28 -24.91 0.60
N VAL A 362 -9.10 -24.16 -0.48
CA VAL A 362 -9.76 -22.87 -0.68
C VAL A 362 -11.21 -23.09 -1.14
N ALA A 363 -12.17 -22.52 -0.42
CA ALA A 363 -13.58 -22.57 -0.80
C ALA A 363 -13.83 -21.74 -2.06
N THR A 364 -14.42 -22.36 -3.09
CA THR A 364 -14.74 -21.69 -4.36
C THR A 364 -16.21 -21.89 -4.73
N LEU A 365 -16.96 -20.80 -4.93
CA LEU A 365 -18.32 -20.82 -5.44
C LEU A 365 -18.32 -20.64 -6.97
N VAL A 366 -18.96 -21.57 -7.69
CA VAL A 366 -19.12 -21.50 -9.14
C VAL A 366 -20.56 -21.15 -9.50
N VAL A 367 -20.72 -20.12 -10.32
CA VAL A 367 -22.03 -19.59 -10.76
C VAL A 367 -22.04 -19.28 -12.26
N SER A 368 -23.20 -18.92 -12.80
CA SER A 368 -23.30 -18.40 -14.17
C SER A 368 -22.57 -17.06 -14.38
N PRO A 369 -22.04 -16.79 -15.60
CA PRO A 369 -21.40 -15.53 -15.97
C PRO A 369 -22.25 -14.30 -15.67
N GLY A 370 -23.58 -14.45 -15.78
CA GLY A 370 -24.52 -13.38 -15.45
C GLY A 370 -24.52 -13.05 -13.95
N LEU A 371 -24.39 -14.05 -13.08
CA LEU A 371 -24.46 -13.85 -11.65
C LEU A 371 -23.10 -13.55 -11.00
N ARG A 372 -21.99 -13.93 -11.62
CA ARG A 372 -20.65 -13.88 -11.02
C ARG A 372 -20.27 -12.53 -10.41
N SER A 373 -20.44 -11.43 -11.14
CA SER A 373 -20.09 -10.08 -10.66
C SER A 373 -20.87 -9.69 -9.42
N TRP A 374 -22.17 -9.86 -9.49
CA TRP A 374 -23.07 -9.59 -8.38
C TRP A 374 -22.77 -10.50 -7.19
N MET A 375 -22.58 -11.80 -7.42
CA MET A 375 -22.32 -12.78 -6.38
C MET A 375 -20.99 -12.50 -5.67
N SER A 376 -19.93 -12.18 -6.40
CA SER A 376 -18.63 -11.78 -5.84
C SER A 376 -18.77 -10.60 -4.88
N ARG A 377 -19.53 -9.56 -5.27
CA ARG A 377 -19.81 -8.40 -4.40
C ARG A 377 -20.70 -8.75 -3.21
N PHE A 378 -21.68 -9.63 -3.43
CA PHE A 378 -22.64 -10.07 -2.41
C PHE A 378 -21.94 -10.87 -1.31
N VAL A 379 -21.05 -11.82 -1.65
CA VAL A 379 -20.41 -12.69 -0.65
C VAL A 379 -19.17 -12.07 -0.01
N ARG A 380 -18.39 -11.25 -0.73
CA ARG A 380 -17.07 -10.73 -0.28
C ARG A 380 -17.04 -10.18 1.14
N VAL A 381 -18.07 -9.43 1.54
CA VAL A 381 -18.09 -8.79 2.88
C VAL A 381 -18.51 -9.77 3.98
N ARG A 382 -19.27 -10.80 3.62
CA ARG A 382 -19.93 -11.73 4.58
C ARG A 382 -19.26 -13.10 4.66
N VAL A 383 -18.52 -13.47 3.63
CA VAL A 383 -17.73 -14.71 3.53
C VAL A 383 -16.39 -14.35 2.87
N PRO A 384 -15.45 -13.71 3.60
CA PRO A 384 -14.23 -13.12 3.02
C PRO A 384 -13.35 -14.11 2.26
N ASP A 385 -13.30 -15.37 2.71
CA ASP A 385 -12.43 -16.40 2.14
C ASP A 385 -13.06 -17.17 0.97
N LEU A 386 -14.29 -16.83 0.59
CA LEU A 386 -14.99 -17.49 -0.51
C LEU A 386 -14.65 -16.82 -1.85
N THR A 387 -13.95 -17.55 -2.72
CA THR A 387 -13.67 -17.09 -4.08
C THR A 387 -14.85 -17.40 -5.01
N VAL A 388 -15.29 -16.45 -5.82
CA VAL A 388 -16.40 -16.65 -6.78
C VAL A 388 -15.87 -16.73 -8.21
N LEU A 389 -16.18 -17.83 -8.90
CA LEU A 389 -15.84 -18.06 -10.30
C LEU A 389 -17.07 -18.21 -11.17
N SER A 390 -16.91 -17.84 -12.44
CA SER A 390 -17.86 -18.23 -13.50
C SER A 390 -17.47 -19.60 -14.06
N TYR A 391 -18.44 -20.39 -14.53
CA TYR A 391 -18.13 -21.63 -15.27
C TYR A 391 -17.25 -21.39 -16.51
N THR A 392 -17.29 -20.20 -17.11
CA THR A 392 -16.43 -19.82 -18.25
C THR A 392 -14.99 -19.51 -17.87
N GLU A 393 -14.70 -19.34 -16.58
CA GLU A 393 -13.35 -19.05 -16.07
C GLU A 393 -12.57 -20.32 -15.76
N ILE A 394 -13.24 -21.47 -15.71
CA ILE A 394 -12.61 -22.75 -15.41
C ILE A 394 -12.12 -23.38 -16.74
N PRO A 395 -10.83 -23.69 -16.88
CA PRO A 395 -10.31 -24.36 -18.07
C PRO A 395 -10.97 -25.73 -18.30
N ASP A 396 -11.20 -26.11 -19.56
CA ASP A 396 -11.85 -27.39 -19.91
C ASP A 396 -11.10 -28.63 -19.38
N ASP A 397 -9.77 -28.53 -19.17
CA ASP A 397 -8.90 -29.58 -18.65
C ASP A 397 -8.79 -29.59 -17.12
N GLN A 398 -9.42 -28.64 -16.43
CA GLN A 398 -9.40 -28.55 -14.98
C GLN A 398 -10.31 -29.62 -14.38
N ARG A 399 -9.78 -30.41 -13.44
CA ARG A 399 -10.57 -31.37 -12.67
C ARG A 399 -11.41 -30.61 -11.64
N ILE A 400 -12.69 -30.93 -11.56
CA ILE A 400 -13.65 -30.29 -10.66
C ILE A 400 -14.26 -31.36 -9.76
N GLN A 401 -14.33 -31.06 -8.46
CA GLN A 401 -15.07 -31.83 -7.48
C GLN A 401 -16.14 -30.94 -6.86
N VAL A 402 -17.42 -31.29 -7.06
CA VAL A 402 -18.53 -30.57 -6.43
C VAL A 402 -18.70 -31.11 -5.00
N GLN A 403 -18.48 -30.24 -4.02
CA GLN A 403 -18.63 -30.57 -2.60
C GLN A 403 -20.11 -30.48 -2.18
N SER A 404 -20.75 -29.37 -2.53
CA SER A 404 -22.14 -29.09 -2.17
C SER A 404 -22.82 -28.17 -3.17
N SER A 405 -24.15 -28.15 -3.12
CA SER A 405 -25.01 -27.28 -3.90
C SER A 405 -25.94 -26.51 -2.96
N ILE A 406 -25.92 -25.19 -3.01
CA ILE A 406 -26.70 -24.31 -2.14
C ILE A 406 -28.07 -24.05 -2.76
N GLY A 407 -29.12 -24.32 -1.99
CA GLY A 407 -30.52 -24.18 -2.41
C GLY A 407 -31.19 -25.51 -2.77
N GLY A 408 -32.50 -25.45 -3.07
CA GLY A 408 -33.35 -26.62 -3.33
C GLY A 408 -34.38 -26.86 -2.22
N GLU A 409 -35.45 -27.63 -2.52
CA GLU A 409 -36.60 -27.90 -1.62
C GLU A 409 -36.19 -28.33 -0.20
N THR A 410 -35.07 -29.02 -0.05
CA THR A 410 -34.57 -29.52 1.24
C THR A 410 -33.97 -28.47 2.18
N ALA A 411 -33.56 -27.30 1.67
CA ALA A 411 -32.98 -26.22 2.49
C ALA A 411 -34.02 -25.19 2.95
N ILE A 412 -35.19 -25.14 2.30
CA ILE A 412 -36.25 -24.16 2.58
C ILE A 412 -37.32 -24.74 3.53
N GLU A 413 -37.47 -26.07 3.60
CA GLU A 413 -38.43 -26.74 4.50
C GLU A 413 -37.90 -27.02 5.91
N GLY A 414 -36.61 -26.78 6.17
CA GLY A 414 -35.93 -27.08 7.44
C GLY A 414 -36.33 -26.23 8.66
N GLU A 415 -37.21 -25.24 8.50
CA GLU A 415 -37.75 -24.41 9.60
C GLU A 415 -39.25 -24.63 9.87
N THR A 416 -39.85 -25.68 9.29
CA THR A 416 -41.22 -26.10 9.63
C THR A 416 -41.24 -27.48 10.28
N GLU A 417 -40.75 -27.56 11.52
CA GLU A 417 -41.26 -28.50 12.54
C GLU A 417 -41.67 -27.78 13.81
#